data_AF-A0AAW1NJ51-F1
#
_entry.id   AF-A0AAW1NJ51-F1
#
_cell.length_a   1.000
_cell.length_b   1.000
_cell.length_c   1.000
_cell.angle_alpha   90.00
_cell.angle_beta   90.00
_cell.angle_gamma   90.00
#
_symmetry.space_group_name_H-M   'P 1'
#
loop_
_entity.id
_entity.type
_entity.pdbx_description
1 polymer ?
#
loop_
_entity_poly.entity_id
_entity_poly.type
_entity_poly.pdbx_seq_one_letter_code
_entity_poly.pdbx_strand_id
1 'polypeptide(L)'
;MSSETASANCIGWAARDPSGVLSPFEFNRRAVGDDDIFIKITHCGVCYADVIWTRNLHKDSMYPVVPGHEIVGIVKEIGPNVHRLKVGDHVGVGTHVNSCLACEYCNEGVEVCCVKRPILTFNGVDADGTVTKGGYSSSIVVRERFCHKIPDNLPPHLAAPLLCAGVTVYSPMIRHNMKQPGKSLGVVGLGGLGHMAVLFGKAFGLKVTVFSTSISKKDEALNVLGADNFVLSSDEQQMKGLSKSLDFIIDTASGDHSFEPYMWLLKTFGVYVLVGFPTEIKFSPASLSLGIEI
;
A
#
# COMPACT_ATOMS: atom_id res chain seq x y z
N MET A 1 48.32 7.83 9.47
CA MET A 1 47.24 6.83 9.45
C MET A 1 46.10 7.44 8.67
N SER A 2 46.00 7.11 7.39
CA SER A 2 44.93 7.58 6.51
C SER A 2 43.61 6.99 7.00
N SER A 3 42.66 7.86 7.35
CA SER A 3 41.27 7.46 7.56
C SER A 3 40.73 6.94 6.23
N GLU A 4 40.70 5.62 6.05
CA GLU A 4 39.90 5.01 5.00
C GLU A 4 38.45 5.41 5.24
N THR A 5 37.98 6.39 4.49
CA THR A 5 36.55 6.65 4.35
C THR A 5 35.95 5.36 3.78
N ALA A 6 35.28 4.58 4.63
CA ALA A 6 34.59 3.36 4.22
C ALA A 6 33.76 3.67 2.96
N SER A 7 34.06 3.01 1.85
CA SER A 7 33.34 3.21 0.59
C SER A 7 31.86 2.92 0.82
N ALA A 8 30.98 3.79 0.33
CA ALA A 8 29.54 3.57 0.42
C ALA A 8 29.19 2.18 -0.15
N ASN A 9 28.45 1.37 0.61
CA ASN A 9 28.06 0.03 0.18
C ASN A 9 26.71 -0.01 -0.59
N CYS A 10 26.05 1.14 -0.75
CA CYS A 10 24.78 1.25 -1.45
C CYS A 10 24.64 2.60 -2.18
N ILE A 11 24.22 2.53 -3.44
CA ILE A 11 23.81 3.68 -4.23
C ILE A 11 22.29 3.73 -4.37
N GLY A 12 21.71 4.93 -4.40
CA GLY A 12 20.29 5.15 -4.64
C GLY A 12 19.98 6.57 -5.10
N TRP A 13 18.70 6.92 -5.09
CA TRP A 13 18.21 8.25 -5.44
C TRP A 13 17.47 8.84 -4.23
N ALA A 14 17.84 10.07 -3.85
CA ALA A 14 17.28 10.73 -2.67
C ALA A 14 16.76 12.13 -3.00
N ALA A 15 15.65 12.51 -2.35
CA ALA A 15 15.25 13.90 -2.19
C ALA A 15 16.03 14.51 -1.02
N ARG A 16 16.39 15.79 -1.13
CA ARG A 16 17.16 16.52 -0.10
C ARG A 16 16.40 17.72 0.47
N ASP A 17 15.28 18.07 -0.13
CA ASP A 17 14.44 19.21 0.25
C ASP A 17 13.00 19.00 -0.28
N PRO A 18 12.03 19.85 0.15
CA PRO A 18 10.61 19.74 -0.23
C PRO A 18 10.28 19.91 -1.72
N SER A 19 11.24 20.21 -2.60
CA SER A 19 10.99 20.12 -4.04
C SER A 19 10.68 18.68 -4.48
N GLY A 20 11.19 17.70 -3.74
CA GLY A 20 11.08 16.27 -4.06
C GLY A 20 11.90 15.84 -5.26
N VAL A 21 12.80 16.68 -5.76
CA VAL A 21 13.71 16.32 -6.85
C VAL A 21 14.69 15.25 -6.36
N LEU A 22 14.68 14.11 -7.03
CA LEU A 22 15.57 13.00 -6.73
C LEU A 22 16.91 13.19 -7.44
N SER A 23 18.00 12.92 -6.73
CA SER A 23 19.35 12.89 -7.29
C SER A 23 20.15 11.71 -6.73
N PRO A 24 21.21 11.24 -7.43
CA PRO A 24 22.07 10.18 -6.92
C PRO A 24 22.58 10.46 -5.50
N PHE A 25 22.58 9.42 -4.68
CA PHE A 25 22.94 9.48 -3.27
C PHE A 25 23.60 8.16 -2.86
N GLU A 26 24.80 8.26 -2.32
CA GLU A 26 25.56 7.13 -1.79
C GLU A 26 25.42 7.08 -0.27
N PHE A 27 25.22 5.88 0.28
CA PHE A 27 25.06 5.68 1.71
C PHE A 27 25.44 4.25 2.12
N ASN A 28 25.47 4.01 3.42
CA ASN A 28 25.74 2.69 3.99
C ASN A 28 24.46 2.03 4.50
N ARG A 29 24.25 0.78 4.10
CA ARG A 29 23.38 -0.19 4.76
C ARG A 29 24.13 -0.82 5.93
N ARG A 30 23.42 -1.16 7.00
CA ARG A 30 23.94 -1.97 8.10
C ARG A 30 24.35 -3.36 7.60
N ALA A 31 25.22 -4.04 8.35
CA ALA A 31 25.55 -5.44 8.11
C ALA A 31 24.32 -6.35 8.27
N VAL A 32 24.37 -7.54 7.67
CA VAL A 32 23.35 -8.58 7.86
C VAL A 32 23.48 -9.10 9.29
N GLY A 33 22.46 -8.85 10.11
CA GLY A 33 22.34 -9.41 11.45
C GLY A 33 21.74 -10.81 11.43
N ASP A 34 21.59 -11.40 12.61
CA ASP A 34 21.27 -12.82 12.75
C ASP A 34 19.93 -13.23 12.12
N ASP A 35 18.93 -12.34 12.16
CA ASP A 35 17.59 -12.57 11.60
C ASP A 35 17.35 -11.85 10.26
N ASP A 36 18.40 -11.29 9.67
CA ASP A 36 18.29 -10.41 8.51
C ASP A 36 18.63 -11.10 7.20
N ILE A 37 18.18 -10.50 6.12
CA ILE A 37 18.55 -10.86 4.76
C ILE A 37 19.04 -9.63 4.02
N PHE A 38 20.06 -9.82 3.18
CA PHE A 38 20.46 -8.84 2.18
C PHE A 38 19.77 -9.15 0.86
N ILE A 39 19.14 -8.13 0.28
CA ILE A 39 18.41 -8.22 -0.97
C ILE A 39 19.08 -7.30 -1.99
N LYS A 40 19.49 -7.86 -3.13
CA LYS A 40 19.80 -7.06 -4.32
C LYS A 40 18.48 -6.67 -4.97
N ILE A 41 18.17 -5.37 -5.00
CA ILE A 41 16.92 -4.86 -5.53
C ILE A 41 16.96 -4.96 -7.06
N THR A 42 15.84 -5.42 -7.63
CA THR A 42 15.66 -5.54 -9.09
C THR A 42 14.56 -4.62 -9.59
N HIS A 43 13.52 -4.43 -8.79
CA HIS A 43 12.37 -3.59 -9.11
C HIS A 43 11.94 -2.87 -7.83
N CYS A 44 11.48 -1.63 -7.98
CA CYS A 44 10.73 -0.93 -6.95
C CYS A 44 9.56 -0.24 -7.64
N GLY A 45 8.35 -0.47 -7.15
CA GLY A 45 7.17 0.26 -7.60
C GLY A 45 7.19 1.72 -7.12
N VAL A 46 6.30 2.52 -7.71
CA VAL A 46 6.13 3.95 -7.42
C VAL A 46 4.72 4.17 -6.91
N CYS A 47 4.60 4.66 -5.68
CA CYS A 47 3.33 4.95 -5.03
C CYS A 47 3.23 6.44 -4.68
N TYR A 48 2.00 6.94 -4.51
CA TYR A 48 1.78 8.33 -4.11
C TYR A 48 2.41 8.69 -2.76
N ALA A 49 2.55 7.71 -1.85
CA ALA A 49 3.30 7.87 -0.61
C ALA A 49 4.76 8.32 -0.86
N ASP A 50 5.41 7.84 -1.91
CA ASP A 50 6.77 8.27 -2.26
C ASP A 50 6.81 9.77 -2.61
N VAL A 51 5.74 10.29 -3.24
CA VAL A 51 5.58 11.73 -3.55
C VAL A 51 5.32 12.55 -2.29
N ILE A 52 4.45 12.04 -1.40
CA ILE A 52 4.08 12.72 -0.14
C ILE A 52 5.32 13.01 0.70
N TRP A 53 6.16 11.99 0.94
CA TRP A 53 7.34 12.14 1.79
C TRP A 53 8.50 12.84 1.07
N THR A 54 8.69 12.65 -0.24
CA THR A 54 9.74 13.42 -0.94
C THR A 54 9.42 14.91 -1.03
N ARG A 55 8.14 15.30 -1.00
CA ARG A 55 7.70 16.72 -1.00
C ARG A 55 7.32 17.26 0.38
N ASN A 56 7.52 16.48 1.44
CA ASN A 56 7.19 16.84 2.82
C ASN A 56 5.74 17.31 3.02
N LEU A 57 4.77 16.70 2.33
CA LEU A 57 3.36 17.10 2.42
C LEU A 57 2.76 16.83 3.81
N HIS A 58 3.32 15.88 4.57
CA HIS A 58 2.97 15.62 5.97
C HIS A 58 3.82 16.41 6.99
N LYS A 59 4.80 17.20 6.53
CA LYS A 59 5.70 18.01 7.38
C LYS A 59 6.55 17.19 8.37
N ASP A 60 6.83 15.92 8.05
CA ASP A 60 7.57 14.96 8.88
C ASP A 60 8.74 14.27 8.15
N SER A 61 9.13 14.76 6.97
CA SER A 61 10.24 14.17 6.19
C SER A 61 11.60 14.41 6.84
N MET A 62 12.36 13.33 7.00
CA MET A 62 13.75 13.31 7.47
C MET A 62 14.71 13.21 6.28
N TYR A 63 15.08 14.36 5.71
CA TYR A 63 16.02 14.41 4.59
C TYR A 63 17.45 13.98 4.99
N PRO A 64 18.21 13.31 4.10
CA PRO A 64 17.82 12.87 2.76
C PRO A 64 16.85 11.68 2.77
N VAL A 65 15.77 11.78 1.99
CA VAL A 65 14.75 10.72 1.85
C VAL A 65 15.05 9.90 0.61
N VAL A 66 15.36 8.61 0.80
CA VAL A 66 15.38 7.61 -0.29
C VAL A 66 14.02 6.89 -0.26
N PRO A 67 13.11 7.17 -1.21
CA PRO A 67 11.77 6.58 -1.19
C PRO A 67 11.76 5.13 -1.70
N GLY A 68 10.57 4.54 -1.81
CA GLY A 68 10.33 3.21 -2.35
C GLY A 68 10.01 2.18 -1.26
N HIS A 69 8.82 1.60 -1.35
CA HIS A 69 8.28 0.62 -0.39
C HIS A 69 7.48 -0.50 -1.07
N GLU A 70 7.73 -0.69 -2.37
CA GLU A 70 7.17 -1.72 -3.23
C GLU A 70 8.32 -2.52 -3.85
N ILE A 71 9.14 -3.13 -2.99
CA ILE A 71 10.48 -3.59 -3.37
C ILE A 71 10.44 -5.05 -3.76
N VAL A 72 11.02 -5.40 -4.91
CA VAL A 72 11.26 -6.79 -5.31
C VAL A 72 12.73 -7.00 -5.66
N GLY A 73 13.31 -8.08 -5.15
CA GLY A 73 14.72 -8.39 -5.36
C GLY A 73 15.05 -9.85 -5.17
N ILE A 74 16.35 -10.13 -5.15
CA ILE A 74 16.90 -11.47 -4.99
C ILE A 74 17.75 -11.49 -3.73
N VAL A 75 17.51 -12.46 -2.86
CA VAL A 75 18.32 -12.68 -1.64
C VAL A 75 19.75 -13.03 -2.03
N LYS A 76 20.74 -12.31 -1.49
CA LYS A 76 22.18 -12.59 -1.71
C LYS A 76 22.92 -13.06 -0.46
N GLU A 77 22.42 -12.72 0.72
CA GLU A 77 23.01 -13.11 2.00
C GLU A 77 21.89 -13.25 3.02
N ILE A 78 22.06 -14.14 3.99
CA ILE A 78 21.11 -14.41 5.07
C ILE A 78 21.87 -14.53 6.40
N GLY A 79 21.25 -14.09 7.48
CA GLY A 79 21.74 -14.32 8.84
C GLY A 79 21.55 -15.77 9.30
N PRO A 80 22.29 -16.22 10.32
CA PRO A 80 22.24 -17.58 10.86
C PRO A 80 20.85 -18.06 11.35
N ASN A 81 19.96 -17.15 11.77
CA ASN A 81 18.63 -17.49 12.28
C ASN A 81 17.52 -17.42 11.20
N VAL A 82 17.90 -17.14 9.96
CA VAL A 82 16.97 -17.09 8.82
C VAL A 82 16.64 -18.50 8.37
N HIS A 83 15.34 -18.84 8.33
CA HIS A 83 14.89 -20.22 8.06
C HIS A 83 13.76 -20.33 7.03
N ARG A 84 13.03 -19.25 6.74
CA ARG A 84 11.91 -19.23 5.78
C ARG A 84 12.37 -18.94 4.35
N LEU A 85 13.50 -18.26 4.19
CA LEU A 85 14.06 -17.77 2.94
C LEU A 85 15.49 -18.28 2.75
N LYS A 86 15.93 -18.35 1.50
CA LYS A 86 17.31 -18.74 1.16
C LYS A 86 17.91 -17.84 0.08
N VAL A 87 19.23 -17.85 -0.02
CA VAL A 87 19.97 -17.19 -1.12
C VAL A 87 19.43 -17.66 -2.46
N GLY A 88 19.17 -16.71 -3.35
CA GLY A 88 18.57 -16.95 -4.67
C GLY A 88 17.05 -16.85 -4.73
N ASP A 89 16.34 -16.82 -3.59
CA ASP A 89 14.89 -16.60 -3.60
C ASP A 89 14.54 -15.20 -4.13
N HIS A 90 13.47 -15.14 -4.93
CA HIS A 90 12.80 -13.90 -5.30
C HIS A 90 11.89 -13.47 -4.16
N VAL A 91 12.10 -12.25 -3.67
CA VAL A 91 11.42 -11.77 -2.46
C VAL A 91 10.97 -10.33 -2.60
N GLY A 92 9.92 -10.00 -1.83
CA GLY A 92 9.32 -8.68 -1.74
C GLY A 92 9.45 -8.08 -0.34
N VAL A 93 9.60 -6.76 -0.27
CA VAL A 93 9.53 -5.96 0.97
C VAL A 93 8.51 -4.86 0.77
N GLY A 94 7.52 -4.79 1.67
CA GLY A 94 6.43 -3.83 1.61
C GLY A 94 6.71 -2.53 2.35
N THR A 95 5.69 -2.01 3.03
CA THR A 95 5.69 -0.70 3.72
C THR A 95 6.42 -0.67 5.06
N HIS A 96 6.76 -1.83 5.62
CA HIS A 96 7.41 -1.95 6.92
C HIS A 96 8.60 -2.89 6.86
N VAL A 97 9.62 -2.61 7.67
CA VAL A 97 10.87 -3.41 7.76
C VAL A 97 11.14 -3.94 9.15
N ASN A 98 10.46 -3.43 10.18
CA ASN A 98 10.66 -3.85 11.57
C ASN A 98 9.46 -3.49 12.47
N SER A 99 9.44 -4.01 13.69
CA SER A 99 8.46 -3.67 14.75
C SER A 99 9.04 -3.99 16.14
N CYS A 100 8.24 -3.91 17.21
CA CYS A 100 8.73 -4.28 18.55
C CYS A 100 8.89 -5.79 18.77
N LEU A 101 8.25 -6.62 17.95
CA LEU A 101 8.30 -8.09 17.97
C LEU A 101 7.87 -8.77 19.27
N ALA A 102 7.28 -8.04 20.22
CA ALA A 102 6.95 -8.58 21.54
C ALA A 102 5.53 -8.28 22.00
N CYS A 103 4.84 -7.29 21.41
CA CYS A 103 3.46 -6.97 21.78
C CYS A 103 2.46 -7.98 21.20
N GLU A 104 1.23 -7.97 21.72
CA GLU A 104 0.15 -8.87 21.28
C GLU A 104 -0.02 -8.90 19.76
N TYR A 105 -0.09 -7.74 19.09
CA TYR A 105 -0.25 -7.66 17.64
C TYR A 105 0.96 -8.22 16.88
N CYS A 106 2.17 -8.03 17.40
CA CYS A 106 3.34 -8.64 16.80
C CYS A 106 3.31 -10.16 16.99
N ASN A 107 2.89 -10.67 18.13
CA ASN A 107 2.81 -12.12 18.37
C ASN A 107 1.71 -12.78 17.51
N GLU A 108 0.67 -12.03 17.15
CA GLU A 108 -0.41 -12.48 16.26
C GLU A 108 -0.11 -12.31 14.76
N GLY A 109 1.07 -11.81 14.38
CA GLY A 109 1.42 -11.60 12.97
C GLY A 109 0.70 -10.42 12.31
N VAL A 110 0.31 -9.41 13.12
CA VAL A 110 -0.33 -8.16 12.70
C VAL A 110 0.58 -6.99 13.07
N GLU A 111 1.85 -7.07 12.68
CA GLU A 111 2.91 -6.12 13.08
C GLU A 111 2.58 -4.68 12.66
N VAL A 112 1.76 -4.49 11.63
CA VAL A 112 1.21 -3.18 11.22
C VAL A 112 0.44 -2.45 12.33
N CYS A 113 -0.06 -3.19 13.32
CA CYS A 113 -0.76 -2.68 14.50
C CYS A 113 0.14 -2.65 15.76
N CYS A 114 1.46 -2.78 15.60
CA CYS A 114 2.43 -2.75 16.71
C CYS A 114 2.19 -1.56 17.66
N VAL A 115 2.12 -1.84 18.97
CA VAL A 115 1.89 -0.81 20.01
C VAL A 115 3.01 0.23 20.11
N LYS A 116 4.25 -0.14 19.72
CA LYS A 116 5.38 0.79 19.62
C LYS A 116 5.50 1.45 18.25
N ARG A 117 4.47 1.29 17.41
CA ARG A 117 4.43 1.61 15.97
C ARG A 117 5.31 0.66 15.15
N PRO A 118 4.89 0.27 13.95
CA PRO A 118 5.75 -0.44 13.03
C PRO A 118 6.77 0.53 12.41
N ILE A 119 7.93 0.02 12.01
CA ILE A 119 9.01 0.82 11.41
C ILE A 119 8.83 0.79 9.90
N LEU A 120 8.63 1.97 9.31
CA LEU A 120 8.43 2.15 7.87
C LEU A 120 9.70 1.79 7.08
N THR A 121 9.52 1.33 5.84
CA THR A 121 10.62 0.98 4.92
C THR A 121 11.52 2.15 4.56
N PHE A 122 10.97 3.37 4.62
CA PHE A 122 11.72 4.62 4.47
C PHE A 122 11.10 5.71 5.34
N ASN A 123 11.87 6.75 5.65
CA ASN A 123 11.43 7.86 6.50
C ASN A 123 10.95 7.44 7.92
N GLY A 124 11.26 6.22 8.36
CA GLY A 124 11.13 5.76 9.75
C GLY A 124 12.48 5.72 10.45
N VAL A 125 12.49 5.69 11.79
CA VAL A 125 13.68 5.46 12.62
C VAL A 125 13.70 3.99 13.04
N ASP A 126 14.76 3.26 12.68
CA ASP A 126 14.92 1.85 13.05
C ASP A 126 15.42 1.69 14.50
N ALA A 127 15.47 0.46 14.99
CA ALA A 127 15.90 0.14 16.36
C ALA A 127 17.36 0.54 16.67
N ASP A 128 18.20 0.68 15.65
CA ASP A 128 19.59 1.17 15.76
C ASP A 128 19.70 2.70 15.73
N GLY A 129 18.58 3.42 15.64
CA GLY A 129 18.52 4.88 15.57
C GLY A 129 18.75 5.45 14.16
N THR A 130 18.99 4.62 13.15
CA THR A 130 19.19 5.09 11.78
C THR A 130 17.86 5.40 11.09
N VAL A 131 17.88 6.39 10.19
CA VAL A 131 16.74 6.67 9.32
C VAL A 131 16.74 5.66 8.17
N THR A 132 15.65 4.89 8.10
CA THR A 132 15.37 3.89 7.07
C THR A 132 15.34 4.52 5.67
N LYS A 133 15.84 3.78 4.68
CA LYS A 133 15.99 4.20 3.28
C LYS A 133 15.37 3.14 2.37
N GLY A 134 14.52 3.56 1.47
CA GLY A 134 13.66 2.68 0.68
C GLY A 134 14.31 2.02 -0.52
N GLY A 135 13.46 1.52 -1.39
CA GLY A 135 13.78 0.69 -2.54
C GLY A 135 14.31 1.42 -3.77
N TYR A 136 14.39 2.76 -3.76
CA TYR A 136 15.03 3.52 -4.85
C TYR A 136 16.56 3.49 -4.66
N SER A 137 17.07 2.28 -4.46
CA SER A 137 18.45 1.98 -4.14
C SER A 137 18.83 0.60 -4.67
N SER A 138 20.12 0.35 -4.76
CA SER A 138 20.69 -0.89 -5.31
C SER A 138 20.45 -2.12 -4.42
N SER A 139 20.27 -1.93 -3.11
CA SER A 139 20.10 -3.02 -2.14
C SER A 139 19.36 -2.57 -0.88
N ILE A 140 18.84 -3.54 -0.13
CA ILE A 140 18.27 -3.35 1.20
C ILE A 140 18.60 -4.53 2.10
N VAL A 141 18.77 -4.25 3.40
CA VAL A 141 18.88 -5.26 4.45
C VAL A 141 17.65 -5.14 5.34
N VAL A 142 16.93 -6.25 5.52
CA VAL A 142 15.67 -6.30 6.29
C VAL A 142 15.62 -7.56 7.11
N ARG A 143 14.84 -7.55 8.19
CA ARG A 143 14.55 -8.75 8.98
C ARG A 143 13.66 -9.70 8.17
N GLU A 144 13.98 -11.00 8.15
CA GLU A 144 13.26 -12.03 7.36
C GLU A 144 11.74 -11.98 7.54
N ARG A 145 11.29 -11.64 8.75
CA ARG A 145 9.87 -11.53 9.11
C ARG A 145 9.10 -10.53 8.24
N PHE A 146 9.75 -9.47 7.77
CA PHE A 146 9.16 -8.41 6.94
C PHE A 146 9.40 -8.63 5.44
N CYS A 147 9.83 -9.84 5.08
CA CYS A 147 10.08 -10.23 3.71
C CYS A 147 9.19 -11.40 3.28
N HIS A 148 8.70 -11.30 2.05
CA HIS A 148 7.71 -12.22 1.49
C HIS A 148 8.27 -12.86 0.23
N LYS A 149 8.25 -14.19 0.16
CA LYS A 149 8.63 -14.90 -1.06
C LYS A 149 7.64 -14.59 -2.18
N ILE A 150 8.16 -14.18 -3.34
CA ILE A 150 7.36 -13.97 -4.54
C ILE A 150 7.11 -15.32 -5.21
N PRO A 151 5.87 -15.68 -5.56
CA PRO A 151 5.58 -16.91 -6.29
C PRO A 151 6.34 -16.98 -7.63
N ASP A 152 6.87 -18.15 -7.97
CA ASP A 152 7.70 -18.33 -9.19
C ASP A 152 6.95 -18.00 -10.49
N ASN A 153 5.62 -18.10 -10.48
CA ASN A 153 4.76 -17.79 -11.62
C ASN A 153 4.30 -16.32 -11.69
N LEU A 154 4.73 -15.47 -10.75
CA LEU A 154 4.38 -14.05 -10.72
C LEU A 154 5.58 -13.21 -11.19
N PRO A 155 5.49 -12.52 -12.35
CA PRO A 155 6.55 -11.65 -12.82
C PRO A 155 6.96 -10.59 -11.77
N PRO A 156 8.27 -10.40 -11.50
CA PRO A 156 8.74 -9.51 -10.43
C PRO A 156 8.20 -8.07 -10.50
N HIS A 157 8.08 -7.50 -11.70
CA HIS A 157 7.55 -6.14 -11.89
C HIS A 157 6.05 -6.03 -11.58
N LEU A 158 5.27 -7.11 -11.72
CA LEU A 158 3.86 -7.16 -11.34
C LEU A 158 3.68 -7.42 -9.84
N ALA A 159 4.65 -8.06 -9.19
CA ALA A 159 4.61 -8.30 -7.76
C ALA A 159 4.82 -7.03 -6.92
N ALA A 160 5.62 -6.09 -7.40
CA ALA A 160 6.00 -4.89 -6.64
C ALA A 160 4.78 -4.08 -6.13
N PRO A 161 3.81 -3.67 -6.98
CA PRO A 161 2.64 -2.91 -6.53
C PRO A 161 1.73 -3.67 -5.56
N LEU A 162 1.78 -5.01 -5.56
CA LEU A 162 0.97 -5.83 -4.64
C LEU A 162 1.42 -5.66 -3.18
N LEU A 163 2.68 -5.29 -2.95
CA LEU A 163 3.28 -5.14 -1.62
C LEU A 163 2.79 -3.88 -0.88
N CYS A 164 2.08 -2.98 -1.58
CA CYS A 164 1.47 -1.79 -1.02
C CYS A 164 -0.01 -1.69 -1.43
N ALA A 165 -0.30 -1.29 -2.67
CA ALA A 165 -1.68 -1.11 -3.14
C ALA A 165 -2.48 -2.42 -3.06
N GLY A 166 -1.89 -3.54 -3.47
CA GLY A 166 -2.57 -4.84 -3.45
C GLY A 166 -2.97 -5.29 -2.04
N VAL A 167 -2.01 -5.36 -1.11
CA VAL A 167 -2.28 -5.78 0.27
C VAL A 167 -3.23 -4.82 1.00
N THR A 168 -3.18 -3.52 0.67
CA THR A 168 -4.05 -2.49 1.28
C THR A 168 -5.52 -2.73 0.99
N VAL A 169 -5.88 -3.12 -0.24
CA VAL A 169 -7.28 -3.47 -0.58
C VAL A 169 -7.62 -4.91 -0.24
N TYR A 170 -6.67 -5.84 -0.36
CA TYR A 170 -6.90 -7.26 -0.09
C TYR A 170 -7.17 -7.55 1.39
N SER A 171 -6.41 -6.93 2.29
CA SER A 171 -6.54 -7.14 3.74
C SER A 171 -7.96 -6.91 4.28
N PRO A 172 -8.60 -5.75 4.04
CA PRO A 172 -9.98 -5.53 4.49
C PRO A 172 -10.97 -6.44 3.76
N MET A 173 -10.75 -6.76 2.47
CA MET A 173 -11.59 -7.72 1.74
C MET A 173 -11.63 -9.08 2.43
N ILE A 174 -10.49 -9.57 2.93
CA ILE A 174 -10.44 -10.84 3.65
C ILE A 174 -11.06 -10.70 5.05
N ARG A 175 -10.69 -9.66 5.81
CA ARG A 175 -11.16 -9.44 7.19
C ARG A 175 -12.68 -9.29 7.29
N HIS A 176 -13.30 -8.61 6.34
CA HIS A 176 -14.74 -8.39 6.30
C HIS A 176 -15.49 -9.41 5.42
N ASN A 177 -14.81 -10.50 5.03
CA ASN A 177 -15.36 -11.57 4.20
C ASN A 177 -16.03 -11.06 2.90
N MET A 178 -15.40 -10.11 2.22
CA MET A 178 -15.91 -9.49 0.99
C MET A 178 -15.76 -10.36 -0.26
N LYS A 179 -15.16 -11.56 -0.13
CA LYS A 179 -14.88 -12.50 -1.22
C LYS A 179 -16.04 -13.42 -1.61
N GLN A 180 -17.29 -12.99 -1.39
CA GLN A 180 -18.49 -13.80 -1.59
C GLN A 180 -19.01 -13.66 -3.04
N PRO A 181 -18.87 -14.68 -3.91
CA PRO A 181 -19.24 -14.55 -5.33
C PRO A 181 -20.70 -14.11 -5.53
N GLY A 182 -20.93 -13.28 -6.56
CA GLY A 182 -22.25 -12.75 -6.90
C GLY A 182 -22.66 -11.50 -6.13
N LYS A 183 -21.98 -11.16 -5.02
CA LYS A 183 -22.20 -9.89 -4.29
C LYS A 183 -21.67 -8.68 -5.03
N SER A 184 -22.19 -7.50 -4.69
CA SER A 184 -21.83 -6.23 -5.31
C SER A 184 -20.74 -5.48 -4.55
N LEU A 185 -19.75 -4.97 -5.29
CA LEU A 185 -18.66 -4.14 -4.80
C LEU A 185 -18.68 -2.78 -5.51
N GLY A 186 -18.74 -1.70 -4.74
CA GLY A 186 -18.40 -0.36 -5.20
C GLY A 186 -16.92 -0.05 -5.00
N VAL A 187 -16.28 0.54 -5.99
CA VAL A 187 -14.91 1.07 -5.89
C VAL A 187 -14.96 2.57 -6.14
N VAL A 188 -14.64 3.39 -5.13
CA VAL A 188 -14.61 4.85 -5.26
C VAL A 188 -13.20 5.29 -5.60
N GLY A 189 -13.05 5.93 -6.77
CA GLY A 189 -11.77 6.31 -7.35
C GLY A 189 -11.08 5.17 -8.12
N LEU A 190 -10.46 5.50 -9.26
CA LEU A 190 -9.75 4.55 -10.11
C LEU A 190 -8.27 4.94 -10.29
N GLY A 191 -7.52 4.80 -9.19
CA GLY A 191 -6.06 5.00 -9.14
C GLY A 191 -5.30 3.70 -8.83
N GLY A 192 -4.16 3.81 -8.14
CA GLY A 192 -3.33 2.65 -7.74
C GLY A 192 -4.08 1.64 -6.85
N LEU A 193 -4.80 2.11 -5.83
CA LEU A 193 -5.61 1.24 -4.98
C LEU A 193 -6.89 0.79 -5.70
N GLY A 194 -7.56 1.71 -6.41
CA GLY A 194 -8.82 1.45 -7.10
C GLY A 194 -8.72 0.35 -8.14
N HIS A 195 -7.69 0.36 -9.00
CA HIS A 195 -7.54 -0.71 -10.00
C HIS A 195 -7.28 -2.08 -9.34
N MET A 196 -6.52 -2.13 -8.24
CA MET A 196 -6.33 -3.37 -7.47
C MET A 196 -7.64 -3.87 -6.85
N ALA A 197 -8.48 -2.97 -6.31
CA ALA A 197 -9.78 -3.33 -5.77
C ALA A 197 -10.71 -3.92 -6.86
N VAL A 198 -10.67 -3.38 -8.08
CA VAL A 198 -11.41 -3.95 -9.23
C VAL A 198 -10.89 -5.35 -9.55
N LEU A 199 -9.57 -5.52 -9.72
CA LEU A 199 -8.97 -6.80 -10.08
C LEU A 199 -9.26 -7.90 -9.05
N PHE A 200 -9.11 -7.62 -7.75
CA PHE A 200 -9.47 -8.58 -6.70
C PHE A 200 -10.98 -8.83 -6.64
N GLY A 201 -11.80 -7.79 -6.79
CA GLY A 201 -13.26 -7.94 -6.82
C GLY A 201 -13.71 -8.87 -7.95
N LYS A 202 -13.17 -8.70 -9.16
CA LYS A 202 -13.45 -9.59 -10.30
C LYS A 202 -12.91 -11.00 -10.06
N ALA A 203 -11.71 -11.15 -9.52
CA ALA A 203 -11.13 -12.45 -9.19
C ALA A 203 -11.97 -13.23 -8.14
N PHE A 204 -12.63 -12.53 -7.21
CA PHE A 204 -13.57 -13.13 -6.26
C PHE A 204 -14.98 -13.39 -6.83
N GLY A 205 -15.23 -13.05 -8.10
CA GLY A 205 -16.54 -13.22 -8.73
C GLY A 205 -17.58 -12.20 -8.25
N LEU A 206 -17.16 -11.01 -7.80
CA LEU A 206 -18.07 -9.92 -7.45
C LEU A 206 -18.57 -9.17 -8.69
N LYS A 207 -19.71 -8.51 -8.54
CA LYS A 207 -20.22 -7.51 -9.48
C LYS A 207 -19.65 -6.15 -9.09
N VAL A 208 -18.71 -5.63 -9.88
CA VAL A 208 -17.91 -4.45 -9.56
C VAL A 208 -18.46 -3.23 -10.28
N THR A 209 -18.83 -2.20 -9.50
CA THR A 209 -19.18 -0.87 -10.00
C THR A 209 -18.09 0.12 -9.61
N VAL A 210 -17.52 0.82 -10.58
CA VAL A 210 -16.54 1.89 -10.35
C VAL A 210 -17.25 3.24 -10.29
N PHE A 211 -16.95 4.03 -9.26
CA PHE A 211 -17.38 5.42 -9.11
C PHE A 211 -16.22 6.37 -9.37
N SER A 212 -16.44 7.36 -10.22
CA SER A 212 -15.41 8.32 -10.62
C SER A 212 -15.99 9.72 -10.80
N THR A 213 -15.16 10.74 -10.59
CA THR A 213 -15.50 12.14 -10.91
C THR A 213 -15.21 12.50 -12.36
N SER A 214 -14.50 11.65 -13.12
CA SER A 214 -14.13 11.89 -14.52
C SER A 214 -14.49 10.71 -15.40
N ILE A 215 -15.10 11.02 -16.56
CA ILE A 215 -15.49 10.02 -17.57
C ILE A 215 -14.28 9.38 -18.27
N SER A 216 -13.10 10.03 -18.20
CA SER A 216 -11.87 9.56 -18.83
C SER A 216 -11.45 8.15 -18.40
N LYS A 217 -11.87 7.71 -17.22
CA LYS A 217 -11.57 6.39 -16.64
C LYS A 217 -12.56 5.29 -17.00
N LYS A 218 -13.61 5.59 -17.78
CA LYS A 218 -14.66 4.64 -18.12
C LYS A 218 -14.17 3.46 -18.96
N ASP A 219 -13.38 3.74 -20.00
CA ASP A 219 -12.85 2.71 -20.89
C ASP A 219 -11.90 1.77 -20.14
N GLU A 220 -10.98 2.34 -19.35
CA GLU A 220 -10.08 1.58 -18.48
C GLU A 220 -10.86 0.70 -17.48
N ALA A 221 -11.88 1.25 -16.81
CA ALA A 221 -12.69 0.49 -15.86
C ALA A 221 -13.40 -0.71 -16.51
N LEU A 222 -14.08 -0.49 -17.63
CA LEU A 222 -14.96 -1.50 -18.23
C LEU A 222 -14.19 -2.49 -19.11
N ASN A 223 -13.33 -1.99 -20.00
CA ASN A 223 -12.73 -2.79 -21.06
C ASN A 223 -11.34 -3.33 -20.70
N VAL A 224 -10.59 -2.65 -19.83
CA VAL A 224 -9.25 -3.09 -19.41
C VAL A 224 -9.31 -3.87 -18.10
N LEU A 225 -10.00 -3.33 -17.09
CA LEU A 225 -10.07 -3.94 -15.76
C LEU A 225 -11.26 -4.89 -15.58
N GLY A 226 -12.25 -4.83 -16.47
CA GLY A 226 -13.40 -5.74 -16.47
C GLY A 226 -14.46 -5.43 -15.40
N ALA A 227 -14.57 -4.18 -14.95
CA ALA A 227 -15.69 -3.77 -14.10
C ALA A 227 -17.03 -3.96 -14.84
N ASP A 228 -18.09 -4.28 -14.10
CA ASP A 228 -19.42 -4.53 -14.67
C ASP A 228 -20.18 -3.23 -14.92
N ASN A 229 -19.88 -2.17 -14.16
CA ASN A 229 -20.50 -0.87 -14.32
C ASN A 229 -19.54 0.28 -13.99
N PHE A 230 -19.82 1.45 -14.56
CA PHE A 230 -19.09 2.69 -14.31
C PHE A 230 -20.09 3.83 -14.13
N VAL A 231 -19.99 4.53 -13.01
CA VAL A 231 -20.89 5.63 -12.65
C VAL A 231 -20.08 6.90 -12.40
N LEU A 232 -20.53 8.00 -13.01
CA LEU A 232 -20.06 9.32 -12.62
C LEU A 232 -20.71 9.71 -11.31
N SER A 233 -19.92 9.99 -10.28
CA SER A 233 -20.46 10.32 -8.96
C SER A 233 -21.27 11.62 -8.93
N SER A 234 -21.11 12.48 -9.94
CA SER A 234 -21.91 13.69 -10.16
C SER A 234 -23.26 13.44 -10.86
N ASP A 235 -23.51 12.22 -11.35
CA ASP A 235 -24.79 11.86 -11.96
C ASP A 235 -25.76 11.37 -10.87
N GLU A 236 -26.59 12.29 -10.38
CA GLU A 236 -27.55 12.00 -9.31
C GLU A 236 -28.54 10.90 -9.68
N GLN A 237 -28.93 10.78 -10.95
CA GLN A 237 -29.92 9.80 -11.37
C GLN A 237 -29.34 8.39 -11.31
N GLN A 238 -28.10 8.21 -11.78
CA GLN A 238 -27.39 6.93 -11.68
C GLN A 238 -27.10 6.56 -10.22
N MET A 239 -26.67 7.53 -9.40
CA MET A 239 -26.42 7.32 -7.97
C MET A 239 -27.71 6.89 -7.24
N LYS A 240 -28.83 7.60 -7.45
CA LYS A 240 -30.13 7.23 -6.87
C LYS A 240 -30.60 5.84 -7.31
N GLY A 241 -30.39 5.48 -8.57
CA GLY A 241 -30.71 4.15 -9.10
C GLY A 241 -29.95 3.00 -8.44
N LEU A 242 -28.82 3.27 -7.78
CA LEU A 242 -28.00 2.31 -7.06
C LEU A 242 -28.21 2.34 -5.54
N SER A 243 -29.21 3.06 -5.03
CA SER A 243 -29.52 3.09 -3.61
C SER A 243 -29.71 1.68 -3.05
N LYS A 244 -29.06 1.40 -1.91
CA LYS A 244 -29.11 0.11 -1.19
C LYS A 244 -28.81 -1.11 -2.08
N SER A 245 -27.93 -0.97 -3.07
CA SER A 245 -27.60 -2.03 -4.03
C SER A 245 -26.25 -2.70 -3.78
N LEU A 246 -25.35 -2.08 -3.02
CA LEU A 246 -23.98 -2.54 -2.82
C LEU A 246 -23.83 -3.32 -1.51
N ASP A 247 -23.24 -4.52 -1.58
CA ASP A 247 -22.85 -5.26 -0.36
C ASP A 247 -21.61 -4.64 0.28
N PHE A 248 -20.67 -4.17 -0.55
CA PHE A 248 -19.40 -3.63 -0.10
C PHE A 248 -19.00 -2.37 -0.87
N ILE A 249 -18.24 -1.48 -0.23
CA ILE A 249 -17.55 -0.36 -0.86
C ILE A 249 -16.08 -0.35 -0.39
N ILE A 250 -15.16 -0.19 -1.33
CA ILE A 250 -13.77 0.20 -1.05
C ILE A 250 -13.58 1.61 -1.60
N ASP A 251 -13.33 2.56 -0.71
CA ASP A 251 -13.03 3.93 -1.06
C ASP A 251 -11.52 4.19 -1.08
N THR A 252 -11.05 4.53 -2.27
CA THR A 252 -9.64 4.76 -2.60
C THR A 252 -9.35 6.20 -2.99
N ALA A 253 -10.35 7.09 -2.94
CA ALA A 253 -10.17 8.47 -3.31
C ALA A 253 -9.24 9.18 -2.30
N SER A 254 -8.20 9.83 -2.82
CA SER A 254 -7.18 10.51 -2.01
C SER A 254 -7.53 11.96 -1.69
N GLY A 255 -8.50 12.55 -2.39
CA GLY A 255 -8.97 13.91 -2.16
C GLY A 255 -10.18 13.94 -1.23
N ASP A 256 -10.40 15.09 -0.59
CA ASP A 256 -11.60 15.33 0.20
C ASP A 256 -12.85 15.21 -0.66
N HIS A 257 -13.81 14.43 -0.19
CA HIS A 257 -15.08 14.23 -0.87
C HIS A 257 -16.17 13.84 0.13
N SER A 258 -17.43 14.01 -0.25
CA SER A 258 -18.55 13.61 0.61
C SER A 258 -18.71 12.09 0.60
N PHE A 259 -18.81 11.51 1.80
CA PHE A 259 -19.01 10.08 2.00
C PHE A 259 -20.50 9.70 1.93
N GLU A 260 -21.38 10.66 2.21
CA GLU A 260 -22.83 10.40 2.35
C GLU A 260 -23.46 9.77 1.10
N PRO A 261 -23.21 10.27 -0.13
CA PRO A 261 -23.80 9.69 -1.34
C PRO A 261 -23.49 8.21 -1.49
N TYR A 262 -22.29 7.79 -1.08
CA TYR A 262 -21.83 6.41 -1.17
C TYR A 262 -22.39 5.54 -0.05
N MET A 263 -22.60 6.09 1.15
CA MET A 263 -23.23 5.37 2.24
C MET A 263 -24.65 4.91 1.89
N TRP A 264 -25.42 5.71 1.16
CA TRP A 264 -26.78 5.33 0.74
C TRP A 264 -26.80 4.25 -0.34
N LEU A 265 -25.69 3.99 -1.02
CA LEU A 265 -25.58 2.89 -1.97
C LEU A 265 -25.45 1.54 -1.28
N LEU A 266 -25.02 1.52 0.00
CA LEU A 266 -24.85 0.29 0.75
C LEU A 266 -26.20 -0.31 1.15
N LYS A 267 -26.30 -1.63 1.01
CA LYS A 267 -27.35 -2.44 1.65
C LYS A 267 -27.27 -2.30 3.16
N THR A 268 -28.36 -2.61 3.86
CA THR A 268 -28.32 -2.81 5.31
C THR A 268 -27.27 -3.87 5.66
N PHE A 269 -26.43 -3.58 6.64
CA PHE A 269 -25.25 -4.38 7.02
C PHE A 269 -24.15 -4.47 5.95
N GLY A 270 -24.18 -3.61 4.93
CA GLY A 270 -23.09 -3.45 3.99
C GLY A 270 -21.82 -2.93 4.65
N VAL A 271 -20.67 -3.17 4.03
CA VAL A 271 -19.35 -2.79 4.57
C VAL A 271 -18.76 -1.66 3.75
N TYR A 272 -18.48 -0.53 4.39
CA TYR A 272 -17.68 0.55 3.82
C TYR A 272 -16.25 0.45 4.34
N VAL A 273 -15.27 0.41 3.44
CA VAL A 273 -13.85 0.40 3.78
C VAL A 273 -13.18 1.63 3.19
N LEU A 274 -12.74 2.55 4.04
CA LEU A 274 -11.88 3.65 3.63
C LEU A 274 -10.42 3.22 3.65
N VAL A 275 -9.76 3.27 2.49
CA VAL A 275 -8.30 3.09 2.36
C VAL A 275 -7.59 4.32 1.77
N GLY A 276 -8.36 5.30 1.29
CA GLY A 276 -7.86 6.63 0.96
C GLY A 276 -7.47 7.43 2.22
N PHE A 277 -6.73 8.52 2.01
CA PHE A 277 -6.27 9.43 3.06
C PHE A 277 -6.74 10.87 2.79
N PRO A 278 -8.06 11.15 2.86
CA PRO A 278 -8.56 12.52 2.82
C PRO A 278 -8.09 13.30 4.07
N THR A 279 -8.06 14.63 3.98
CA THR A 279 -7.67 15.49 5.10
C THR A 279 -8.80 15.63 6.13
N GLU A 280 -10.05 15.56 5.67
CA GLU A 280 -11.24 15.63 6.51
C GLU A 280 -12.31 14.64 6.04
N ILE A 281 -13.07 14.07 6.98
CA ILE A 281 -14.21 13.21 6.71
C ILE A 281 -15.42 13.77 7.46
N LYS A 282 -16.53 13.97 6.74
CA LYS A 282 -17.81 14.44 7.29
C LYS A 282 -18.92 13.43 7.03
N PHE A 283 -19.74 13.19 8.04
CA PHE A 283 -20.91 12.31 7.96
C PHE A 283 -22.07 12.87 8.80
N SER A 284 -23.31 12.73 8.32
CA SER A 284 -24.50 12.86 9.14
C SER A 284 -24.62 11.67 10.11
N PRO A 285 -24.79 11.91 11.42
CA PRO A 285 -25.07 10.84 12.37
C PRO A 285 -26.30 10.00 12.01
N ALA A 286 -27.29 10.59 11.33
CA ALA A 286 -28.49 9.88 10.92
C ALA A 286 -28.19 8.88 9.78
N SER A 287 -27.32 9.23 8.83
CA SER A 287 -26.88 8.31 7.78
C SER A 287 -26.18 7.08 8.36
N LEU A 288 -25.37 7.26 9.41
CA LEU A 288 -24.72 6.15 10.13
C LEU A 288 -25.70 5.32 10.97
N SER A 289 -26.58 5.99 11.73
CA SER A 289 -27.40 5.32 12.74
C SER A 289 -28.66 4.67 12.15
N LEU A 290 -29.24 5.29 11.12
CA LEU A 290 -30.56 4.94 10.61
C LEU A 290 -30.52 4.41 9.17
N GLY A 291 -29.43 4.65 8.42
CA GLY A 291 -29.33 4.21 7.02
C GLY A 291 -30.43 4.81 6.11
N ILE A 292 -30.83 6.05 6.41
CA ILE A 292 -31.82 6.83 5.66
C ILE A 292 -31.18 8.10 5.11
N GLU A 293 -31.60 8.45 3.90
CA GLU A 293 -31.36 9.74 3.25
C GLU A 293 -32.30 10.77 3.89
N ILE A 294 -31.75 11.91 4.33
CA ILE A 294 -32.51 13.04 4.89
C ILE A 294 -32.53 14.16 3.86
#